data_AF-A0A2E0JAL5-F1
#
_entry.id   AF-A0A2E0JAL5-F1
#
_cell.length_a   1.000
_cell.length_b   1.000
_cell.length_c   1.000
_cell.angle_alpha   90.00
_cell.angle_beta   90.00
_cell.angle_gamma   90.00
#
_symmetry.space_group_name_H-M   'P 1'
#
loop_
_entity.id
_entity.type
_entity.pdbx_description
1 polymer ?
#
loop_
_entity_poly.entity_id
_entity_poly.type
_entity_poly.pdbx_seq_one_letter_code
_entity_poly.pdbx_strand_id
1 'polypeptide(L)'
;MEESYGLLGMPGVGFFGLLVIGFLAGYVAEKTMNRDHGFLTNILVGIAGSFVGGTLAGLVGISFYGFLGNLVIAIVGAILILWVFGRSSSSRAR
;
A
#
# COMPACT_ATOMS: atom_id res chain seq x y z
N MET A 1 -1.41 26.30 -18.41
CA MET A 1 -1.19 25.85 -17.02
C MET A 1 -0.45 24.54 -17.11
N GLU A 2 0.87 24.57 -16.92
CA GLU A 2 1.70 23.37 -16.82
C GLU A 2 1.37 22.69 -15.48
N GLU A 3 0.39 21.79 -15.48
CA GLU A 3 0.22 20.90 -14.33
C GLU A 3 1.42 19.96 -14.29
N SER A 4 2.24 20.14 -13.25
CA SER A 4 3.40 19.33 -12.97
C SER A 4 2.98 17.86 -12.83
N TYR A 5 3.12 17.10 -13.90
CA TYR A 5 3.21 15.65 -13.86
C TYR A 5 4.56 15.30 -13.22
N GLY A 6 4.65 15.48 -11.90
CA GLY A 6 5.78 15.00 -11.12
C GLY A 6 5.86 13.47 -11.24
N LEU A 7 7.03 12.90 -10.98
CA LEU A 7 7.33 11.46 -11.04
C LEU A 7 6.36 10.55 -10.23
N LEU A 8 5.45 11.13 -9.44
CA LEU A 8 4.41 10.46 -8.66
C LEU A 8 2.99 10.58 -9.28
N GLY A 9 2.84 11.25 -10.41
CA GLY A 9 1.56 11.42 -11.12
C GLY A 9 1.33 10.29 -12.10
N MET A 10 0.78 9.16 -11.63
CA MET A 10 0.25 8.17 -12.55
C MET A 10 -1.00 8.74 -13.27
N PRO A 11 -1.13 8.57 -14.60
CA PRO A 11 -2.26 9.12 -15.35
C PRO A 11 -3.57 8.49 -14.86
N GLY A 12 -4.50 9.32 -14.37
CA GLY A 12 -5.84 8.92 -13.94
C GLY A 12 -6.08 8.94 -12.42
N VAL A 13 -5.05 9.07 -11.58
CA VAL A 13 -5.19 9.28 -10.14
C VAL A 13 -4.22 10.36 -9.68
N GLY A 14 -4.72 11.58 -9.44
CA GLY A 14 -3.89 12.67 -8.93
C GLY A 14 -3.20 12.32 -7.60
N PHE A 15 -2.25 13.16 -7.16
CA PHE A 15 -1.53 12.98 -5.89
C PHE A 15 -2.45 12.67 -4.69
N PHE A 16 -3.62 13.30 -4.65
CA PHE A 16 -4.67 13.01 -3.66
C PHE A 16 -5.19 11.56 -3.73
N GLY A 17 -5.40 11.01 -4.92
CA GLY A 17 -5.84 9.62 -5.10
C GLY A 17 -4.82 8.63 -4.56
N LEU A 18 -3.53 8.89 -4.74
CA LEU A 18 -2.45 8.05 -4.23
C LEU A 18 -2.41 8.05 -2.69
N LEU A 19 -2.58 9.21 -2.06
CA LEU A 19 -2.69 9.31 -0.60
C LEU A 19 -3.93 8.60 -0.05
N VAL A 20 -5.07 8.77 -0.70
CA VAL A 20 -6.33 8.11 -0.33
C VAL A 20 -6.17 6.59 -0.47
N ILE A 21 -5.62 6.11 -1.59
CA ILE A 21 -5.35 4.68 -1.80
C ILE A 21 -4.42 4.13 -0.72
N GLY A 22 -3.31 4.81 -0.43
CA GLY A 22 -2.36 4.38 0.59
C GLY A 22 -3.01 4.29 1.97
N PHE A 23 -3.79 5.30 2.36
CA PHE A 23 -4.51 5.29 3.63
C PHE A 23 -5.54 4.15 3.71
N LEU A 24 -6.39 3.99 2.69
CA LEU A 24 -7.36 2.90 2.66
C LEU A 24 -6.68 1.53 2.67
N ALA A 25 -5.60 1.36 1.90
CA ALA A 25 -4.88 0.10 1.81
C ALA A 25 -4.26 -0.30 3.15
N GLY A 26 -3.61 0.64 3.83
CA GLY A 26 -3.04 0.43 5.15
C GLY A 26 -4.09 0.07 6.20
N TYR A 27 -5.22 0.79 6.23
CA TYR A 27 -6.33 0.52 7.15
C TYR A 27 -6.97 -0.86 6.90
N VAL A 28 -7.20 -1.21 5.63
CA VAL A 28 -7.76 -2.52 5.27
C VAL A 28 -6.79 -3.64 5.66
N ALA A 29 -5.50 -3.49 5.35
CA ALA A 29 -4.49 -4.49 5.68
C ALA A 29 -4.35 -4.72 7.19
N GLU A 30 -4.36 -3.63 7.97
CA GLU A 30 -4.37 -3.68 9.44
C GLU A 30 -5.59 -4.45 9.97
N LYS A 31 -6.79 -4.11 9.49
CA LYS A 31 -8.02 -4.75 9.94
C LYS A 31 -8.08 -6.23 9.57
N THR A 32 -7.58 -6.59 8.39
CA THR A 32 -7.39 -7.99 7.97
C THR A 32 -6.40 -8.74 8.87
N MET A 33 -5.37 -8.05 9.36
CA MET A 33 -4.36 -8.63 10.26
C MET A 33 -4.77 -8.65 11.73
N ASN A 34 -5.95 -8.12 12.08
CA ASN A 34 -6.44 -8.01 13.47
C ASN A 34 -5.39 -7.38 14.41
N ARG A 35 -4.74 -6.30 13.94
CA ARG A 35 -3.72 -5.57 14.68
C ARG A 35 -4.24 -4.17 15.00
N ASP A 36 -3.96 -3.66 16.19
CA ASP A 36 -4.17 -2.26 16.54
C ASP A 36 -2.86 -1.49 16.33
N HIS A 37 -2.71 -0.88 15.15
CA HIS A 37 -1.64 0.04 14.85
C HIS A 37 -2.18 1.48 14.76
N GLY A 38 -1.31 2.46 15.05
CA GLY A 38 -1.70 3.86 14.93
C GLY A 38 -1.97 4.27 13.48
N PHE A 39 -2.75 5.34 13.31
CA PHE A 39 -3.03 5.98 12.02
C PHE A 39 -1.75 6.23 11.17
N LEU A 40 -0.66 6.62 11.84
CA LEU A 40 0.64 6.85 11.18
C LEU A 40 1.24 5.56 10.60
N THR A 41 1.14 4.44 11.32
CA THR A 41 1.62 3.14 10.86
C THR A 41 0.83 2.69 9.63
N ASN A 42 -0.49 2.90 9.61
CA ASN A 42 -1.33 2.50 8.49
C ASN A 42 -0.95 3.25 7.21
N ILE A 43 -0.70 4.56 7.30
CA ILE A 43 -0.21 5.34 6.16
C ILE A 43 1.17 4.85 5.70
N LEU A 44 2.12 4.67 6.62
CA LEU A 44 3.47 4.21 6.27
C LEU A 44 3.47 2.82 5.63
N VAL A 45 2.69 1.90 6.19
CA VAL A 45 2.51 0.54 5.67
C VAL A 45 1.81 0.58 4.32
N GLY A 46 0.79 1.44 4.14
CA GLY A 46 0.10 1.61 2.87
C GLY A 46 1.01 2.15 1.77
N ILE A 47 1.86 3.14 2.08
CA ILE A 47 2.87 3.67 1.16
C ILE A 47 3.89 2.58 0.84
N ALA A 48 4.48 1.92 1.84
CA ALA A 48 5.44 0.84 1.60
C ALA A 48 4.81 -0.32 0.81
N GLY A 49 3.54 -0.61 1.08
CA GLY A 49 2.75 -1.64 0.42
C GLY A 49 2.51 -1.35 -1.05
N SER A 50 2.35 -0.10 -1.47
CA SER A 50 2.20 0.24 -2.89
C SER A 50 3.50 -0.04 -3.68
N PHE A 51 4.67 0.22 -3.10
CA PHE A 51 5.96 -0.13 -3.73
C PHE A 51 6.16 -1.64 -3.83
N VAL A 52 5.92 -2.37 -2.73
CA VAL A 52 6.09 -3.83 -2.68
C VAL A 52 5.08 -4.52 -3.60
N GLY A 53 3.80 -4.14 -3.48
CA GLY A 53 2.72 -4.67 -4.31
C GLY A 53 2.93 -4.38 -5.79
N GLY A 54 3.33 -3.15 -6.15
CA GLY A 54 3.59 -2.77 -7.54
C GLY A 54 4.73 -3.58 -8.16
N THR A 55 5.80 -3.79 -7.38
CA THR A 55 6.93 -4.62 -7.81
C THR A 55 6.51 -6.07 -8.02
N LEU A 56 5.75 -6.65 -7.08
CA LEU A 56 5.21 -8.01 -7.19
C LEU A 56 4.27 -8.17 -8.40
N ALA A 57 3.34 -7.22 -8.59
CA ALA A 57 2.43 -7.24 -9.74
C ALA A 57 3.20 -7.19 -11.07
N GLY A 58 4.24 -6.37 -11.14
CA GLY A 58 5.15 -6.30 -12.28
C GLY A 58 5.91 -7.61 -12.54
N LEU A 59 6.38 -8.29 -11.49
CA LEU A 59 7.09 -9.58 -11.62
C LEU A 59 6.18 -10.72 -12.09
N VAL A 60 4.90 -10.71 -11.69
CA VAL A 60 3.90 -11.69 -12.13
C VAL A 60 3.34 -11.35 -13.52
N GLY A 61 3.69 -10.18 -14.08
CA GLY A 61 3.19 -9.73 -15.38
C GLY A 61 1.71 -9.29 -15.35
N ILE A 62 1.18 -8.98 -14.17
CA ILE A 62 -0.20 -8.52 -14.01
C ILE A 62 -0.18 -6.99 -13.93
N SER A 63 -0.71 -6.34 -14.97
CA SER A 63 -0.85 -4.90 -15.01
C SER A 63 -2.26 -4.50 -14.56
N PHE A 64 -2.37 -3.90 -13.37
CA PHE A 64 -3.60 -3.27 -12.94
C PHE A 64 -3.52 -1.76 -13.21
N TYR A 65 -4.57 -1.22 -13.82
CA TYR A 65 -4.66 0.19 -14.16
C TYR A 65 -5.82 0.86 -13.41
N GLY A 66 -5.68 2.17 -13.21
CA GLY A 66 -6.69 3.00 -12.55
C GLY A 66 -6.71 2.91 -11.02
N PHE A 67 -7.61 3.67 -10.42
CA PHE A 67 -7.73 3.81 -8.96
C PHE A 67 -7.93 2.49 -8.23
N LEU A 68 -8.88 1.67 -8.70
CA LEU A 68 -9.19 0.38 -8.08
C LEU A 68 -8.05 -0.62 -8.21
N GLY A 69 -7.38 -0.65 -9.38
CA GLY A 69 -6.23 -1.52 -9.59
C GLY A 69 -5.09 -1.21 -8.63
N ASN A 70 -4.76 0.08 -8.51
CA ASN A 70 -3.71 0.54 -7.61
C ASN A 70 -4.09 0.32 -6.13
N LEU A 71 -5.38 0.44 -5.78
CA LEU A 71 -5.87 0.10 -4.44
C LEU A 71 -5.69 -1.38 -4.10
N VAL A 72 -6.06 -2.28 -5.01
CA VAL A 72 -5.89 -3.72 -4.81
C VAL A 72 -4.41 -4.08 -4.66
N ILE A 73 -3.56 -3.56 -5.54
CA ILE A 73 -2.11 -3.77 -5.45
C ILE A 73 -1.56 -3.30 -4.10
N ALA A 74 -1.92 -2.08 -3.69
CA ALA A 74 -1.46 -1.50 -2.44
C ALA A 74 -1.95 -2.30 -1.21
N ILE A 75 -3.19 -2.78 -1.21
CA ILE A 75 -3.74 -3.65 -0.15
C ILE A 75 -2.93 -4.94 -0.07
N VAL A 76 -2.71 -5.62 -1.19
CA VAL A 76 -1.95 -6.89 -1.21
C VAL A 76 -0.53 -6.68 -0.69
N GLY A 77 0.16 -5.64 -1.16
CA GLY A 77 1.51 -5.31 -0.69
C GLY A 77 1.54 -4.95 0.80
N ALA A 78 0.57 -4.17 1.29
CA ALA A 78 0.46 -3.80 2.71
C ALA A 78 0.21 -5.02 3.60
N ILE A 79 -0.68 -5.94 3.19
CA ILE A 79 -0.92 -7.21 3.89
C ILE A 79 0.36 -8.03 3.96
N LEU A 80 1.11 -8.14 2.86
CA LEU A 80 2.38 -8.87 2.85
C LEU A 80 3.41 -8.27 3.81
N ILE A 81 3.53 -6.94 3.86
CA ILE A 81 4.43 -6.25 4.79
C ILE A 81 4.03 -6.54 6.24
N LEU A 82 2.75 -6.36 6.59
CA LEU A 82 2.26 -6.62 7.94
C LEU A 82 2.40 -8.09 8.33
N TRP A 83 2.25 -9.02 7.38
CA TRP A 83 2.45 -10.44 7.61
C TRP A 83 3.90 -10.73 7.99
N VAL A 84 4.86 -10.24 7.20
CA VAL A 84 6.30 -10.41 7.46
C VAL A 84 6.71 -9.72 8.76
N PHE A 85 6.31 -8.47 8.94
CA PHE A 85 6.60 -7.70 10.15
C PHE A 85 5.98 -8.36 11.39
N GLY A 86 4.75 -8.83 11.25
CA GLY A 86 4.02 -9.52 12.30
C GLY A 86 4.64 -10.84 12.72
N ARG A 87 5.21 -11.58 11.77
CA ARG A 87 6.00 -12.79 12.01
C ARG A 87 7.36 -12.50 12.65
N SER A 88 8.00 -11.38 12.29
CA SER A 88 9.26 -10.95 12.93
C SER A 88 9.05 -10.52 14.39
N SER A 89 7.95 -9.83 14.69
CA SER A 89 7.63 -9.37 16.05
C SER A 89 7.14 -10.48 16.98
N SER A 90 6.73 -11.66 16.48
CA SER A 90 6.33 -12.80 17.32
C SER A 90 7.52 -13.51 18.00
N SER A 91 8.77 -13.06 17.79
CA SER A 91 9.95 -13.60 18.48
C SER A 91 10.44 -12.76 19.66
N ARG A 92 9.67 -11.77 20.12
CA ARG A 92 10.04 -10.95 21.30
C ARG A 92 8.96 -10.89 22.37
N ALA A 93 8.26 -12.00 22.57
CA ALA A 93 7.62 -12.33 23.84
C ALA A 93 8.59 -13.23 24.63
N ARG A 94 9.57 -12.59 25.28
CA ARG A 94 10.15 -13.04 26.54
C ARG A 94 10.27 -11.82 27.43
#